data_AF-A0A4Q2JZY7-F1
#
_entry.id   AF-A0A4Q2JZY7-F1
#
_cell.length_a   1.000
_cell.length_b   1.000
_cell.length_c   1.000
_cell.angle_alpha   90.00
_cell.angle_beta   90.00
_cell.angle_gamma   90.00
#
_symmetry.space_group_name_H-M   'P 1'
#
loop_
_entity.id
_entity.type
_entity.pdbx_description
1 polymer ?
#
loop_
_entity_poly.entity_id
_entity_poly.type
_entity_poly.pdbx_seq_one_letter_code
_entity_poly.pdbx_strand_id
1 'polypeptide(L)'
;MAPEVVALSKYLVQDGRFDVVLSGSMLGSKLRWIRSMPVGYLRILDMFPLSFEEFCWAQGVPDTILSQVRTCYEEKIPVDAPVHDALIQLFRRYLVIGGMPAAVQKSITGKRDLGAVREVQTDLARLYREDIAKYAGTRSPQVKAIFKRYPLSLARRTNGFNSRRWRKRRSTIVSRTISHG
;
A
#
# COMPACT_ATOMS: atom_id res chain seq x y z
N MET A 1 15.61 -14.84 -3.58
CA MET A 1 14.29 -15.54 -3.55
C MET A 1 14.48 -16.84 -4.30
N ALA A 2 14.16 -17.98 -3.70
CA ALA A 2 14.29 -19.29 -4.33
C ALA A 2 13.19 -19.45 -5.41
N PRO A 3 13.53 -19.47 -6.72
CA PRO A 3 12.54 -19.51 -7.80
C PRO A 3 11.69 -20.78 -7.76
N GLU A 4 12.22 -21.83 -7.13
CA GLU A 4 11.59 -23.14 -7.02
C GLU A 4 10.36 -23.15 -6.10
N VAL A 5 10.25 -22.20 -5.17
CA VAL A 5 9.14 -22.16 -4.20
C VAL A 5 7.80 -21.91 -4.89
N VAL A 6 7.77 -21.10 -5.95
CA VAL A 6 6.55 -20.82 -6.73
C VAL A 6 6.16 -22.02 -7.61
N ALA A 7 7.13 -22.83 -8.04
CA ALA A 7 6.84 -24.07 -8.75
C ALA A 7 6.32 -25.15 -7.77
N LEU A 8 6.91 -25.23 -6.58
CA LEU A 8 6.51 -26.17 -5.53
C LEU A 8 5.10 -25.89 -4.99
N SER A 9 4.70 -24.61 -4.89
CA SER A 9 3.38 -24.26 -4.38
C SER A 9 2.25 -24.87 -5.21
N LYS A 10 2.44 -25.05 -6.53
CA LYS A 10 1.48 -25.76 -7.38
C LYS A 10 1.25 -27.20 -6.89
N TYR A 11 2.33 -27.94 -6.59
CA TYR A 11 2.23 -29.32 -6.13
C TYR A 11 1.59 -29.41 -4.74
N LEU A 12 1.89 -28.46 -3.84
CA LEU A 12 1.27 -28.39 -2.51
C LEU A 12 -0.23 -28.11 -2.57
N VAL A 13 -0.68 -27.25 -3.48
CA VAL A 13 -2.10 -26.97 -3.69
C VAL A 13 -2.81 -28.17 -4.34
N GLN A 14 -2.17 -28.85 -5.30
CA GLN A 14 -2.74 -30.03 -5.96
C GLN A 14 -2.89 -31.25 -5.02
N ASP A 15 -2.02 -31.36 -4.04
CA ASP A 15 -2.10 -32.35 -2.96
C ASP A 15 -3.35 -32.15 -2.06
N GLY A 16 -4.00 -30.98 -2.13
CA GLY A 16 -5.31 -30.72 -1.53
C GLY A 16 -5.33 -30.59 -0.01
N ARG A 17 -4.20 -30.79 0.67
CA ARG A 17 -4.07 -30.68 2.14
C ARG A 17 -3.71 -29.27 2.61
N PHE A 18 -3.25 -28.39 1.72
CA PHE A 18 -2.69 -27.09 2.08
C PHE A 18 -3.21 -25.96 1.20
N ASP A 19 -3.61 -24.87 1.85
CA ASP A 19 -3.75 -23.56 1.22
C ASP A 19 -2.41 -22.81 1.31
N VAL A 20 -1.86 -22.44 0.16
CA VAL A 20 -0.54 -21.78 0.09
C VAL A 20 -0.73 -20.30 -0.25
N VAL A 21 -0.24 -19.42 0.65
CA VAL A 21 -0.18 -17.97 0.42
C VAL A 21 1.28 -17.54 0.31
N LEU A 22 1.60 -16.82 -0.77
CA LEU A 22 2.93 -16.26 -1.02
C LEU A 22 2.86 -14.74 -0.96
N SER A 23 3.83 -14.10 -0.30
CA SER A 23 3.96 -12.64 -0.23
C SER A 23 5.35 -12.21 -0.69
N GLY A 24 5.42 -11.08 -1.40
CA GLY A 24 6.67 -10.55 -1.94
C GLY A 24 6.58 -9.07 -2.29
N SER A 25 7.74 -8.40 -2.37
CA SER A 25 7.82 -6.99 -2.77
C SER A 25 7.40 -6.82 -4.23
N MET A 26 6.58 -5.81 -4.52
CA MET A 26 6.13 -5.46 -5.88
C MET A 26 7.29 -5.11 -6.82
N LEU A 27 8.43 -4.64 -6.27
CA LEU A 27 9.68 -4.40 -7.02
C LEU A 27 10.39 -5.70 -7.43
N GLY A 28 10.06 -6.83 -6.79
CA GLY A 28 10.50 -8.18 -7.15
C GLY A 28 9.66 -8.86 -8.23
N SER A 29 8.65 -8.20 -8.79
CA SER A 29 7.75 -8.77 -9.80
C SER A 29 8.35 -8.90 -11.20
N LYS A 30 9.57 -8.38 -11.44
CA LYS A 30 10.39 -8.92 -12.53
C LYS A 30 10.96 -10.25 -12.07
N LEU A 31 10.07 -11.24 -12.14
CA LEU A 31 10.24 -12.68 -12.22
C LEU A 31 11.22 -13.06 -13.35
N ARG A 32 12.42 -12.46 -13.40
CA ARG A 32 13.47 -12.79 -14.38
C ARG A 32 13.93 -14.24 -14.27
N TRP A 33 13.55 -14.93 -13.19
CA TRP A 33 14.03 -16.26 -12.83
C TRP A 33 12.94 -17.31 -12.61
N ILE A 34 11.65 -16.98 -12.75
CA ILE A 34 10.60 -17.99 -12.67
C ILE A 34 10.44 -18.62 -14.05
N ARG A 35 10.84 -19.89 -14.15
CA ARG A 35 10.80 -20.65 -15.40
C ARG A 35 9.37 -20.87 -15.89
N SER A 36 8.39 -20.91 -15.00
CA SER A 36 6.97 -21.06 -15.34
C SER A 36 6.06 -20.52 -14.23
N MET A 37 5.07 -19.73 -14.61
CA MET A 37 3.98 -19.29 -13.72
C MET A 37 2.85 -20.33 -13.78
N PRO A 38 2.34 -20.86 -12.66
CA PRO A 38 1.24 -21.82 -12.65
C PRO A 38 -0.10 -21.14 -12.96
N VAL A 39 -0.33 -20.86 -14.24
CA VAL A 39 -1.58 -20.26 -14.75
C VAL A 39 -2.76 -21.18 -14.39
N GLY A 40 -3.82 -20.61 -13.80
CA GLY A 40 -5.02 -21.34 -13.36
C GLY A 40 -5.03 -21.79 -11.88
N TYR A 41 -3.88 -21.78 -11.20
CA TYR A 41 -3.77 -22.12 -9.76
C TYR A 41 -3.36 -20.92 -8.89
N LEU A 42 -3.02 -19.80 -9.52
CA LEU A 42 -2.52 -18.62 -8.82
C LEU A 42 -3.49 -17.44 -8.97
N ARG A 43 -3.82 -16.83 -7.84
CA ARG A 43 -4.46 -15.51 -7.77
C ARG A 43 -3.44 -14.51 -7.24
N ILE A 44 -3.23 -13.43 -7.98
CA ILE A 44 -2.37 -12.31 -7.55
C ILE A 44 -3.27 -11.24 -6.92
N LEU A 45 -2.90 -10.79 -5.73
CA LEU A 45 -3.58 -9.70 -5.03
C LEU A 45 -2.56 -8.59 -4.77
N ASP A 46 -2.83 -7.40 -5.31
CA ASP A 46 -2.02 -6.22 -5.05
C ASP A 46 -2.47 -5.57 -3.73
N MET A 47 -1.53 -5.47 -2.78
CA MET A 47 -1.78 -4.83 -1.50
C MET A 47 -1.31 -3.37 -1.52
N PHE A 48 -2.13 -2.50 -0.94
CA PHE A 48 -1.85 -1.08 -0.78
C PHE A 48 -1.76 -0.72 0.71
N PRO A 49 -1.13 0.42 1.06
CA PRO A 49 -1.27 1.00 2.38
C PRO A 49 -2.74 1.21 2.74
N LEU A 50 -3.07 1.08 4.02
CA LEU A 50 -4.41 1.29 4.55
C LEU A 50 -4.92 2.68 4.16
N SER A 51 -6.16 2.73 3.69
CA SER A 51 -6.95 3.94 3.57
C SER A 51 -7.26 4.53 4.95
N PHE A 52 -7.80 5.76 4.97
CA PHE A 52 -8.21 6.38 6.22
C PHE A 52 -9.34 5.60 6.92
N GLU A 53 -10.27 5.03 6.15
CA GLU A 53 -11.36 4.19 6.69
C GLU A 53 -10.81 2.92 7.36
N GLU A 54 -9.90 2.22 6.68
CA GLU A 54 -9.22 1.05 7.26
C GLU A 54 -8.37 1.42 8.48
N PHE A 55 -7.78 2.61 8.49
CA PHE A 55 -7.09 3.13 9.66
C PHE A 55 -8.07 3.37 10.83
N CYS A 56 -9.26 3.92 10.58
CA CYS A 56 -10.30 4.09 11.60
C CYS A 56 -10.73 2.74 12.18
N TRP A 57 -10.95 1.72 11.34
CA TRP A 57 -11.22 0.35 11.81
C TRP A 57 -10.08 -0.18 12.69
N ALA A 58 -8.82 0.00 12.26
CA ALA A 58 -7.65 -0.42 13.03
C ALA A 58 -7.52 0.32 14.38
N GLN A 59 -8.04 1.53 14.49
CA GLN A 59 -8.10 2.30 15.74
C GLN A 59 -9.33 1.97 16.61
N GLY A 60 -10.17 1.01 16.18
CA GLY A 60 -11.34 0.56 16.94
C GLY A 60 -12.57 1.44 16.79
N VAL A 61 -12.67 2.25 15.74
CA VAL A 61 -13.89 3.01 15.45
C VAL A 61 -15.00 2.04 15.04
N PRO A 62 -16.18 2.07 15.70
CA PRO A 62 -17.30 1.22 15.34
C PRO A 62 -17.78 1.48 13.91
N ASP A 63 -18.15 0.42 13.21
CA ASP A 63 -18.68 0.50 11.84
C ASP A 63 -19.97 1.32 11.75
N THR A 64 -20.76 1.34 12.83
CA THR A 64 -21.98 2.16 12.93
C THR A 64 -21.68 3.66 12.79
N ILE A 65 -20.57 4.14 13.36
CA ILE A 65 -20.16 5.55 13.27
C ILE A 65 -19.72 5.88 11.84
N LEU A 66 -18.94 4.99 11.22
CA LEU A 66 -18.46 5.20 9.85
C LEU A 66 -19.62 5.15 8.84
N SER A 67 -20.55 4.23 9.04
CA SER A 67 -21.80 4.13 8.27
C SER A 67 -22.66 5.39 8.42
N GLN A 68 -22.83 5.91 9.65
CA GLN A 68 -23.55 7.16 9.88
C GLN A 68 -22.90 8.33 9.13
N VAL A 69 -21.58 8.46 9.22
CA VAL A 69 -20.83 9.52 8.53
C VAL A 69 -20.97 9.41 7.02
N ARG A 70 -20.98 8.18 6.50
CA ARG A 70 -21.24 7.91 5.09
C ARG A 70 -22.62 8.37 4.66
N THR A 71 -23.66 8.05 5.44
CA THR A 71 -25.03 8.53 5.17
C THR A 71 -25.09 10.06 5.20
N CYS A 72 -24.52 10.70 6.21
CA CYS A 72 -24.43 12.17 6.29
C CYS A 72 -23.74 12.76 5.05
N TYR A 73 -22.68 12.13 4.54
CA TYR A 73 -21.99 12.55 3.32
C TYR A 73 -22.87 12.41 2.07
N GLU A 74 -23.56 11.28 1.92
CA GLU A 74 -24.44 10.99 0.78
C GLU A 74 -25.66 11.94 0.75
N GLU A 75 -26.25 12.21 1.92
CA GLU A 75 -27.41 13.10 2.09
C GLU A 75 -27.04 14.59 2.21
N LYS A 76 -25.73 14.91 2.29
CA LYS A 76 -25.18 16.27 2.47
C LYS A 76 -25.66 16.96 3.76
N ILE A 77 -25.82 16.18 4.82
CA ILE A 77 -26.21 16.64 6.15
C ILE A 77 -24.95 16.77 7.01
N PRO A 78 -24.85 17.79 7.89
CA PRO A 78 -23.73 17.89 8.82
C PRO A 78 -23.66 16.67 9.74
N VAL A 79 -22.43 16.18 9.97
CA VAL A 79 -22.14 15.18 11.00
C VAL A 79 -22.15 15.86 12.37
N ASP A 80 -22.62 15.14 13.39
CA ASP A 80 -22.59 15.61 14.78
C ASP A 80 -21.17 16.08 15.18
N ALA A 81 -21.09 17.28 15.76
CA ALA A 81 -19.84 17.92 16.17
C ALA A 81 -18.87 16.98 16.94
N PRO A 82 -19.29 16.22 17.98
CA PRO A 82 -18.36 15.34 18.70
C PRO A 82 -17.80 14.22 17.83
N VAL A 83 -18.60 13.67 16.91
CA VAL A 83 -18.15 12.63 15.97
C VAL A 83 -17.18 13.22 14.95
N HIS A 84 -17.51 14.40 14.42
CA HIS A 84 -16.65 15.12 13.49
C HIS A 84 -15.28 15.42 14.13
N ASP A 85 -15.25 15.98 15.33
CA ASP A 85 -14.01 16.34 16.02
C ASP A 85 -13.14 15.11 16.32
N ALA A 86 -13.75 14.00 16.74
CA ALA A 86 -13.03 12.74 16.96
C ALA A 86 -12.40 12.21 15.66
N LEU A 87 -13.14 12.24 14.54
CA LEU A 87 -12.63 11.81 13.24
C LEU A 87 -11.53 12.73 12.72
N ILE A 88 -11.64 14.04 12.93
CA ILE A 88 -10.58 15.00 12.57
C ILE A 88 -9.30 14.73 13.38
N GLN A 89 -9.42 14.40 14.67
CA GLN A 89 -8.26 14.00 15.47
C GLN A 89 -7.60 12.72 14.93
N LEU A 90 -8.40 11.72 14.55
CA LEU A 90 -7.89 10.49 13.92
C LEU A 90 -7.24 10.78 12.57
N PHE A 91 -7.83 11.66 11.77
CA PHE A 91 -7.29 12.05 10.48
C PHE A 91 -5.92 12.71 10.62
N ARG A 92 -5.77 13.63 11.58
CA ARG A 92 -4.46 14.25 11.88
C ARG A 92 -3.42 13.21 12.27
N ARG A 93 -3.80 12.17 13.04
CA ARG A 93 -2.88 11.06 13.36
C ARG A 93 -2.52 10.24 12.12
N TYR A 94 -3.49 9.95 11.27
CA TYR A 94 -3.26 9.26 10.01
C TYR A 94 -2.29 10.01 9.09
N LEU A 95 -2.33 11.36 9.05
CA LEU A 95 -1.37 12.15 8.29
C LEU A 95 0.08 11.98 8.77
N VAL A 96 0.30 11.71 10.07
CA VAL A 96 1.63 11.52 10.65
C VAL A 96 2.09 10.06 10.54
N ILE A 97 1.20 9.11 10.84
CA ILE A 97 1.51 7.68 10.85
C ILE A 97 1.55 7.11 9.42
N GLY A 98 0.66 7.59 8.55
CA GLY A 98 0.39 7.05 7.22
C GLY A 98 -0.39 5.73 7.26
N GLY A 99 -0.61 5.16 6.08
CA GLY A 99 -1.31 3.87 5.91
C GLY A 99 -0.40 2.64 5.93
N MET A 100 0.91 2.77 6.19
CA MET A 100 1.81 1.61 6.16
C MET A 100 1.46 0.63 7.29
N PRO A 101 1.13 -0.64 7.01
CA PRO A 101 0.63 -1.58 8.03
C PRO A 101 1.53 -1.69 9.27
N ALA A 102 2.85 -1.77 9.08
CA ALA A 102 3.79 -1.86 10.19
C ALA A 102 3.82 -0.58 11.06
N ALA A 103 3.67 0.61 10.45
CA ALA A 103 3.59 1.87 11.18
C ALA A 103 2.27 1.99 11.96
N VAL A 104 1.15 1.60 11.34
CA VAL A 104 -0.17 1.55 11.99
C VAL A 104 -0.17 0.58 13.16
N GLN A 105 0.33 -0.65 12.97
CA GLN A 105 0.43 -1.65 14.03
C GLN A 105 1.27 -1.17 15.21
N LYS A 106 2.40 -0.50 14.93
CA LYS A 106 3.25 0.07 15.96
C LYS A 106 2.54 1.17 16.75
N SER A 107 1.76 2.02 16.07
CA SER A 107 0.99 3.08 16.73
C SER A 107 -0.06 2.54 17.72
N ILE A 108 -0.68 1.40 17.38
CA ILE A 108 -1.70 0.73 18.20
C ILE A 108 -1.04 0.04 19.40
N THR A 109 0.00 -0.75 19.14
CA THR A 109 0.67 -1.56 20.18
C THR A 109 1.49 -0.69 21.14
N GLY A 110 2.09 0.39 20.65
CA GLY A 110 2.96 1.29 21.40
C GLY A 110 2.24 2.41 22.17
N LYS A 111 0.93 2.29 22.43
CA LYS A 111 0.13 3.30 23.17
C LYS A 111 0.30 4.73 22.63
N ARG A 112 0.30 4.91 21.30
CA ARG A 112 0.45 6.22 20.61
C ARG A 112 1.84 6.87 20.69
N ASP A 113 2.89 6.10 20.96
CA ASP A 113 4.27 6.60 20.82
C ASP A 113 4.62 6.88 19.35
N LEU A 114 4.66 8.16 18.99
CA LEU A 114 5.03 8.62 17.64
C LEU A 114 6.53 8.48 17.36
N GLY A 115 7.38 8.43 18.38
CA GLY A 115 8.83 8.20 18.22
C GLY A 115 9.09 6.81 17.67
N ALA A 116 8.50 5.79 18.31
CA ALA A 116 8.60 4.41 17.86
C ALA A 116 7.98 4.18 16.46
N VAL A 117 6.90 4.90 16.12
CA VAL A 117 6.35 4.87 14.75
C VAL A 117 7.35 5.45 13.74
N ARG A 118 8.03 6.53 14.10
CA ARG A 118 9.00 7.20 13.22
C ARG A 118 10.25 6.35 12.99
N GLU A 119 10.68 5.56 13.97
CA GLU A 119 11.74 4.56 13.80
C GLU A 119 11.34 3.53 12.74
N VAL A 120 10.14 2.95 12.85
CA VAL A 120 9.61 2.00 11.86
C VAL A 120 9.53 2.62 10.47
N GLN A 121 9.03 3.86 10.36
CA GLN A 121 8.98 4.57 9.08
C GLN A 121 10.37 4.77 8.47
N THR A 122 11.36 5.10 9.29
CA THR A 122 12.76 5.30 8.87
C THR A 122 13.39 4.00 8.38
N ASP A 123 13.16 2.91 9.11
CA ASP A 123 13.63 1.59 8.73
C ASP A 123 12.97 1.10 7.44
N LEU A 124 11.66 1.26 7.29
CA LEU A 124 10.96 0.95 6.04
C LEU A 124 11.55 1.75 4.88
N ALA A 125 11.74 3.06 5.03
CA ALA A 125 12.33 3.89 3.98
C ALA A 125 13.77 3.45 3.61
N ARG A 126 14.54 2.95 4.58
CA ARG A 126 15.87 2.37 4.35
C ARG A 126 15.77 1.03 3.61
N LEU A 127 14.87 0.14 4.02
CA LEU A 127 14.64 -1.15 3.38
C LEU A 127 14.17 -1.00 1.93
N TYR A 128 13.23 -0.08 1.67
CA TYR A 128 12.80 0.24 0.31
C TYR A 128 13.97 0.73 -0.56
N ARG A 129 14.85 1.58 -0.01
CA ARG A 129 16.03 2.06 -0.73
C ARG A 129 16.99 0.93 -1.09
N GLU A 130 17.24 0.01 -0.16
CA GLU A 130 18.08 -1.15 -0.42
C GLU A 130 17.42 -2.13 -1.40
N ASP A 131 16.10 -2.33 -1.33
CA ASP A 131 15.37 -3.19 -2.27
C ASP A 131 15.43 -2.62 -3.70
N ILE A 132 15.11 -1.34 -3.88
CA ILE A 132 15.20 -0.66 -5.18
C ILE A 132 16.61 -0.76 -5.76
N ALA A 133 17.64 -0.60 -4.92
CA ALA A 133 19.03 -0.66 -5.33
C ALA A 133 19.46 -2.04 -5.85
N LYS A 134 18.92 -3.13 -5.30
CA LYS A 134 19.19 -4.50 -5.80
C LYS A 134 18.80 -4.67 -7.27
N TYR A 135 17.75 -3.97 -7.71
CA TYR A 135 17.25 -4.06 -9.09
C TYR A 135 17.93 -3.08 -10.06
N ALA A 136 18.66 -2.10 -9.54
CA ALA A 136 19.30 -1.06 -10.36
C ALA A 136 20.66 -1.50 -10.96
N GLY A 137 21.21 -2.65 -10.56
CA GLY A 137 22.48 -3.17 -11.06
C GLY A 137 23.61 -2.14 -10.91
N THR A 138 24.35 -1.88 -11.99
CA THR A 138 25.42 -0.86 -12.03
C THR A 138 24.92 0.57 -11.79
N ARG A 139 23.61 0.83 -11.93
CA ARG A 139 22.99 2.14 -11.69
C ARG A 139 22.50 2.34 -10.25
N SER A 140 22.79 1.39 -9.36
CA SER A 140 22.39 1.45 -7.95
C SER A 140 22.76 2.76 -7.24
N PRO A 141 23.98 3.32 -7.37
CA PRO A 141 24.33 4.60 -6.74
C PRO A 141 23.45 5.77 -7.21
N GLN A 142 23.16 5.85 -8.51
CA GLN A 142 22.35 6.89 -9.12
C GLN A 142 20.89 6.79 -8.66
N VAL A 143 20.35 5.57 -8.59
CA VAL A 143 18.98 5.34 -8.13
C VAL A 143 18.82 5.66 -6.63
N LYS A 144 19.79 5.28 -5.79
CA LYS A 144 19.81 5.69 -4.36
C LYS A 144 19.85 7.21 -4.22
N ALA A 145 20.64 7.91 -5.05
CA ALA A 145 20.74 9.37 -5.03
C ALA A 145 19.41 10.04 -5.43
N ILE A 146 18.72 9.53 -6.45
CA ILE A 146 17.40 10.03 -6.86
C ILE A 146 16.38 9.81 -5.74
N PHE A 147 16.34 8.62 -5.15
CA PHE A 147 15.41 8.30 -4.06
C PHE A 147 15.61 9.22 -2.85
N LYS A 148 16.87 9.55 -2.49
CA LYS A 148 17.17 10.50 -1.41
C LYS A 148 16.67 11.92 -1.70
N ARG A 149 16.63 12.33 -2.97
CA ARG A 149 16.17 13.66 -3.40
C ARG A 149 14.66 13.77 -3.53
N TYR A 150 13.94 12.65 -3.67
CA TYR A 150 12.51 12.64 -3.96
C TYR A 150 11.62 13.24 -2.85
N PRO A 151 11.84 12.95 -1.55
CA PRO A 151 11.06 13.59 -0.48
C PRO A 151 11.28 15.12 -0.46
N LEU A 152 12.51 15.56 -0.72
CA LEU A 152 12.90 16.98 -0.73
C LEU A 152 12.26 17.73 -1.91
N SER A 153 12.09 17.08 -3.07
CA SER A 153 11.43 17.69 -4.23
C SER A 153 9.91 17.76 -4.09
N LEU A 154 9.29 16.81 -3.39
CA LEU A 154 7.87 16.86 -3.02
C LEU A 154 7.59 17.95 -1.99
N ALA A 155 8.41 18.05 -0.93
CA ALA A 155 8.29 19.10 0.09
C ALA A 155 8.47 20.52 -0.49
N ARG A 156 9.31 20.68 -1.53
CA ARG A 156 9.45 21.96 -2.25
C ARG A 156 8.26 22.30 -3.13
N ARG A 157 7.48 21.31 -3.60
CA ARG A 157 6.29 21.51 -4.44
C ARG A 157 5.03 21.81 -3.64
N THR A 158 4.96 21.43 -2.38
CA THR A 158 3.79 21.68 -1.51
C THR A 158 3.66 23.15 -1.08
N ASN A 159 4.69 23.98 -1.25
CA ASN A 159 4.62 25.42 -0.95
C ASN A 159 3.89 26.26 -2.03
N GLY A 160 3.30 25.62 -3.05
CA GLY A 160 2.53 26.29 -4.11
C GLY A 160 1.41 25.40 -4.63
N PHE A 161 0.42 25.10 -3.80
CA PHE A 161 -0.77 24.35 -4.23
C PHE A 161 -1.69 25.27 -5.05
N ASN A 162 -1.53 25.30 -6.38
CA ASN A 162 -2.47 25.96 -7.29
C ASN A 162 -3.37 24.89 -7.95
N SER A 163 -4.65 24.91 -7.57
CA SER A 163 -5.70 23.95 -7.90
C SER A 163 -6.24 24.11 -9.32
N ARG A 164 -5.39 23.95 -10.33
CA ARG A 164 -5.88 23.84 -11.72
C ARG A 164 -5.14 22.72 -12.42
N ARG A 165 -5.92 21.77 -12.95
CA ARG A 165 -5.55 20.77 -13.97
C ARG A 165 -5.23 19.36 -13.46
N TRP A 166 -6.28 18.64 -13.04
CA TRP A 166 -6.35 17.18 -13.18
C TRP A 166 -7.38 16.82 -14.24
N ARG A 167 -6.94 16.73 -15.51
CA ARG A 167 -7.69 16.10 -16.59
C ARG A 167 -7.18 14.67 -16.74
N LYS A 168 -7.97 13.70 -16.24
CA LYS A 168 -7.73 12.25 -16.28
C LYS A 168 -7.46 11.81 -17.73
N ARG A 169 -6.21 11.48 -18.08
CA ARG A 169 -5.91 10.71 -19.31
C ARG A 169 -6.21 9.25 -19.00
N ARG A 170 -7.34 8.73 -19.50
CA ARG A 170 -7.62 7.29 -19.56
C ARG A 170 -6.68 6.70 -20.62
N SER A 171 -5.83 5.75 -20.26
CA SER A 171 -5.20 4.87 -21.24
C SER A 171 -6.06 3.61 -21.37
N THR A 172 -6.74 3.52 -22.50
CA THR A 172 -7.43 2.33 -23.02
C THR A 172 -6.49 1.13 -23.02
N ILE A 173 -6.89 0.02 -22.40
CA ILE A 173 -6.28 -1.30 -22.65
C ILE A 173 -7.28 -2.12 -23.46
N VAL A 174 -6.81 -2.53 -24.64
CA VAL A 174 -7.51 -3.35 -25.63
C VAL A 174 -7.67 -4.77 -25.08
N SER A 175 -8.91 -5.26 -25.00
CA SER A 175 -9.19 -6.69 -24.85
C SER A 175 -9.31 -7.29 -26.25
N ARG A 176 -8.49 -8.30 -26.57
CA ARG A 176 -8.69 -9.16 -27.75
C ARG A 176 -9.15 -10.52 -27.26
N THR A 177 -10.42 -10.79 -27.47
CA THR A 177 -11.07 -12.09 -27.37
C THR A 177 -10.51 -13.01 -28.46
N ILE A 178 -10.06 -14.21 -28.12
CA ILE A 178 -9.79 -15.26 -29.11
C ILE A 178 -11.02 -16.16 -29.14
N SER A 179 -11.74 -16.13 -30.27
CA SER A 179 -12.82 -17.04 -30.62
C SER A 179 -12.27 -18.40 -31.03
N HIS A 180 -13.00 -19.44 -30.70
CA HIS A 180 -12.71 -20.84 -31.04
C HIS A 180 -12.80 -21.11 -32.55
N GLY A 181 -11.98 -22.04 -33.00
CA GLY A 181 -11.99 -22.70 -34.31
C GLY A 181 -11.00 -23.85 -34.28
#